data_AF-A0A254SLK5-F1
#
_entry.id   AF-A0A254SLK5-F1
#
_cell.length_a   1.000
_cell.length_b   1.000
_cell.length_c   1.000
_cell.angle_alpha   90.00
_cell.angle_beta   90.00
_cell.angle_gamma   90.00
#
_symmetry.space_group_name_H-M   'P 1'
#
loop_
_entity.id
_entity.type
_entity.pdbx_description
1 polymer ?
#
loop_
_entity_poly.entity_id
_entity_poly.type
_entity_poly.pdbx_seq_one_letter_code
_entity_poly.pdbx_strand_id
1 'polypeptide(L)'
;MKKLILASAIMLAMTACETSTSSSSSGKVDYGFSCKVTRTDNSVNVYETLMGMVYDETSTVKLGDDGYYYTEIVTKESYPTAYAADDACEDWREEASHWHDGSHRVVCEGKTVTVYDYSDDADLEEIEDDYNGICEVARRAVESGEFED
;
A
#
# COMPACT_ATOMS: atom_id res chain seq x y z
N MET A 1 11.20 -10.15 18.22
CA MET A 1 11.43 -10.43 16.78
C MET A 1 11.04 -9.15 16.06
N LYS A 2 11.97 -8.52 15.33
CA LYS A 2 11.66 -7.31 14.54
C LYS A 2 10.75 -7.74 13.40
N LYS A 3 9.46 -7.45 13.50
CA LYS A 3 8.48 -7.72 12.45
C LYS A 3 8.56 -6.54 11.49
N LEU A 4 8.88 -6.86 10.24
CA LEU A 4 8.87 -5.90 9.14
C LEU A 4 7.42 -5.45 9.00
N ILE A 5 7.13 -4.18 9.27
CA ILE A 5 5.96 -3.54 8.68
C ILE A 5 6.22 -3.66 7.18
N LEU A 6 5.50 -4.56 6.51
CA LEU A 6 5.48 -4.60 5.06
C LEU A 6 4.79 -3.30 4.64
N ALA A 7 5.56 -2.23 4.59
CA ALA A 7 5.23 -1.10 3.75
C ALA A 7 5.11 -1.69 2.35
N SER A 8 3.88 -1.97 1.93
CA SER A 8 3.53 -2.34 0.57
C SER A 8 3.75 -1.10 -0.29
N ALA A 9 5.02 -0.75 -0.50
CA ALA A 9 5.43 0.10 -1.58
C ALA A 9 5.12 -0.71 -2.83
N ILE A 10 3.91 -0.50 -3.37
CA ILE A 10 3.38 -1.03 -4.63
C ILE A 10 4.49 -1.77 -5.40
N MET A 11 4.65 -3.07 -5.14
CA MET A 11 5.59 -3.89 -5.89
C MET A 11 4.91 -4.15 -7.22
N LEU A 12 4.98 -3.15 -8.11
CA LEU A 12 4.65 -3.31 -9.52
C LEU A 12 5.58 -4.39 -10.06
N ALA A 13 5.07 -5.62 -10.14
CA ALA A 13 5.61 -6.65 -10.98
C ALA A 13 5.51 -6.16 -12.43
N MET A 14 6.50 -5.38 -12.85
CA MET A 14 6.67 -5.02 -14.25
C MET A 14 7.01 -6.30 -14.99
N THR A 15 6.01 -6.94 -15.59
CA THR A 15 6.23 -7.88 -16.68
C THR A 15 6.82 -7.08 -17.84
N ALA A 16 8.15 -7.03 -17.88
CA ALA A 16 8.93 -6.43 -18.95
C ALA A 16 8.55 -7.08 -20.29
N CYS A 17 7.74 -6.39 -21.09
CA CYS A 17 7.62 -6.68 -22.51
C CYS A 17 8.60 -5.75 -23.23
N GLU A 18 9.81 -6.24 -23.48
CA GLU A 18 10.84 -5.54 -24.24
C GLU A 18 10.27 -5.01 -25.56
N THR A 19 10.18 -3.69 -25.72
CA THR A 19 10.23 -3.06 -27.04
C THR A 19 10.98 -1.74 -26.91
N SER A 20 12.21 -1.75 -27.44
CA SER A 20 13.07 -0.58 -27.56
C SER A 20 12.36 0.56 -28.28
N THR A 21 12.52 1.82 -27.84
CA THR A 21 12.87 2.99 -28.68
C THR A 21 13.12 4.24 -27.83
N SER A 22 14.16 4.98 -28.24
CA SER A 22 14.75 6.19 -27.70
C SER A 22 13.87 7.46 -27.63
N SER A 23 14.29 8.35 -26.73
CA SER A 23 14.38 9.83 -26.87
C SER A 23 13.24 10.73 -26.35
N SER A 24 13.60 11.40 -25.24
CA SER A 24 13.35 12.82 -24.92
C SER A 24 11.90 13.31 -24.83
N SER A 25 11.47 13.69 -23.62
CA SER A 25 10.62 14.89 -23.48
C SER A 25 10.81 15.60 -22.14
N SER A 26 11.28 16.84 -22.23
CA SER A 26 11.07 17.87 -21.21
C SER A 26 9.60 18.32 -21.30
N GLY A 27 8.74 17.73 -20.50
CA GLY A 27 7.34 18.11 -20.37
C GLY A 27 6.81 17.48 -19.10
N LYS A 28 6.40 18.30 -18.14
CA LYS A 28 5.82 17.85 -16.87
C LYS A 28 4.80 16.76 -17.11
N VAL A 29 5.08 15.54 -16.64
CA VAL A 29 4.09 14.48 -16.63
C VAL A 29 3.48 14.44 -15.24
N ASP A 30 2.24 14.88 -15.18
CA ASP A 30 1.37 14.65 -14.03
C ASP A 30 0.76 13.26 -14.24
N TYR A 31 1.48 12.20 -13.82
CA TYR A 31 1.14 10.77 -14.05
C TYR A 31 -0.12 10.29 -13.29
N GLY A 32 -1.03 11.21 -12.95
CA GLY A 32 -2.17 10.94 -12.07
C GLY A 32 -1.73 10.54 -10.65
N PHE A 33 -0.51 10.92 -10.25
CA PHE A 33 0.02 10.66 -8.92
C PHE A 33 -0.61 11.60 -7.89
N SER A 34 -1.12 11.04 -6.80
CA SER A 34 -1.51 11.79 -5.61
C SER A 34 -1.19 10.94 -4.41
N CYS A 35 -0.62 11.52 -3.36
CA CYS A 35 -0.46 10.84 -2.08
C CYS A 35 -0.82 11.81 -0.96
N LYS A 36 -1.67 11.38 -0.04
CA LYS A 36 -2.15 12.20 1.06
C LYS A 36 -2.16 11.38 2.34
N VAL A 37 -1.45 11.87 3.34
CA VAL A 37 -1.53 11.38 4.71
C VAL A 37 -2.52 12.23 5.50
N THR A 38 -3.43 11.58 6.23
CA THR A 38 -4.39 12.24 7.11
C THR A 38 -4.35 11.59 8.49
N ARG A 39 -4.25 12.41 9.52
CA ARG A 39 -4.22 11.95 10.92
C ARG A 39 -5.45 12.38 11.70
N THR A 40 -5.89 11.51 12.60
CA THR A 40 -6.87 11.78 13.65
C THR A 40 -6.27 11.53 15.03
N ASP A 41 -7.08 11.58 16.08
CA ASP A 41 -6.63 11.34 17.46
C ASP A 41 -6.13 9.89 17.68
N ASN A 42 -6.61 8.92 16.91
CA ASN A 42 -6.28 7.51 17.09
C ASN A 42 -6.02 6.73 15.79
N SER A 43 -5.92 7.42 14.65
CA SER A 43 -5.65 6.78 13.37
C SER A 43 -4.81 7.63 12.45
N VAL A 44 -4.07 6.97 11.57
CA VAL A 44 -3.39 7.58 10.42
C VAL A 44 -3.88 6.86 9.17
N ASN A 45 -4.16 7.60 8.11
CA ASN A 45 -4.52 7.08 6.81
C ASN A 45 -3.57 7.63 5.75
N VAL A 46 -3.13 6.76 4.84
CA VAL A 46 -2.50 7.16 3.59
C VAL A 46 -3.42 6.78 2.43
N TYR A 47 -3.65 7.75 1.55
CA TYR A 47 -4.38 7.57 0.31
C TYR A 47 -3.46 7.96 -0.85
N GLU A 48 -3.08 6.98 -1.66
CA GLU A 48 -2.25 7.13 -2.84
C GLU A 48 -3.01 6.72 -4.11
N THR A 49 -2.80 7.45 -5.19
CA THR A 49 -3.25 7.08 -6.53
C THR A 49 -2.09 7.16 -7.49
N LEU A 50 -1.92 6.15 -8.35
CA LEU A 50 -0.90 6.14 -9.39
C LEU A 50 -1.38 5.30 -10.57
N MET A 51 -1.36 5.86 -11.79
CA MET A 51 -1.70 5.12 -13.03
C MET A 51 -3.04 4.35 -12.99
N GLY A 52 -4.03 4.87 -12.27
CA GLY A 52 -5.36 4.25 -12.11
C GLY A 52 -5.42 3.15 -11.04
N MET A 53 -4.33 2.88 -10.34
CA MET A 53 -4.34 2.18 -9.06
C MET A 53 -4.66 3.14 -7.92
N VAL A 54 -5.26 2.61 -6.86
CA VAL A 54 -5.51 3.33 -5.60
C VAL A 54 -5.03 2.46 -4.46
N TYR A 55 -4.20 3.01 -3.59
CA TYR A 55 -3.77 2.42 -2.33
C TYR A 55 -4.34 3.26 -1.19
N ASP A 56 -5.17 2.65 -0.34
CA ASP A 56 -5.84 3.32 0.79
C ASP A 56 -5.63 2.47 2.04
N GLU A 57 -4.69 2.87 2.89
CA GLU A 57 -4.39 2.16 4.13
C GLU A 57 -4.74 3.02 5.34
N THR A 58 -5.48 2.45 6.28
CA THR A 58 -5.79 3.07 7.56
C THR A 58 -5.25 2.22 8.69
N SER A 59 -4.35 2.82 9.48
CA SER A 59 -3.89 2.29 10.76
C SER A 59 -4.66 2.94 11.89
N THR A 60 -5.31 2.14 12.73
CA THR A 60 -6.10 2.60 13.89
C THR A 60 -5.59 1.98 15.18
N VAL A 61 -5.11 2.81 16.10
CA VAL A 61 -4.69 2.40 17.43
C VAL A 61 -5.92 2.15 18.31
N LYS A 62 -5.92 0.98 18.98
CA LYS A 62 -6.98 0.49 19.85
C LYS A 62 -6.38 -0.05 21.15
N LEU A 63 -7.16 -0.01 22.23
CA LEU A 63 -6.82 -0.67 23.49
C LEU A 63 -7.49 -2.05 23.51
N GLY A 64 -6.68 -3.11 23.63
CA GLY A 64 -7.16 -4.49 23.74
C GLY A 64 -7.77 -4.79 25.10
N ASP A 65 -8.53 -5.89 25.16
CA ASP A 65 -9.14 -6.39 26.41
C ASP A 65 -8.09 -6.85 27.44
N ASP A 66 -6.87 -7.11 26.98
CA ASP A 66 -5.70 -7.42 27.81
C ASP A 66 -5.03 -6.17 28.41
N GLY A 67 -5.51 -4.98 28.04
CA GLY A 67 -4.99 -3.70 28.52
C GLY A 67 -3.77 -3.18 27.77
N TYR A 68 -3.37 -3.82 26.67
CA TYR A 68 -2.28 -3.36 25.80
C TYR A 68 -2.83 -2.68 24.54
N TYR A 69 -2.12 -1.65 24.07
CA TYR A 69 -2.46 -1.02 22.80
C TYR A 69 -1.96 -1.87 21.64
N TYR A 70 -2.73 -1.88 20.56
CA TYR A 70 -2.40 -2.50 19.29
C TYR A 70 -2.95 -1.64 18.14
N THR A 71 -2.44 -1.84 16.94
CA THR A 71 -2.95 -1.20 15.73
C THR A 71 -3.69 -2.21 14.86
N GLU A 72 -4.91 -1.86 14.47
CA GLU A 72 -5.64 -2.53 13.40
C GLU A 72 -5.36 -1.79 12.09
N ILE A 73 -4.89 -2.51 11.09
CA ILE A 73 -4.51 -1.99 9.78
C ILE A 73 -5.52 -2.52 8.76
N VAL A 74 -6.06 -1.62 7.94
CA VAL A 74 -6.94 -1.97 6.84
C VAL A 74 -6.39 -1.36 5.57
N THR A 75 -5.90 -2.21 4.67
CA THR A 75 -5.34 -1.82 3.38
C THR A 75 -6.34 -2.14 2.29
N LYS A 76 -6.63 -1.18 1.42
CA LYS A 76 -7.49 -1.35 0.24
C LYS A 76 -6.72 -0.96 -1.01
N GLU A 77 -6.52 -1.93 -1.87
CA GLU A 77 -5.87 -1.74 -3.15
C GLU A 77 -6.90 -1.90 -4.26
N SER A 78 -7.11 -0.85 -5.05
CA SER A 78 -7.98 -0.91 -6.23
C SER A 78 -7.16 -0.85 -7.50
N TYR A 79 -7.43 -1.77 -8.40
CA TYR A 79 -6.65 -1.98 -9.61
C TYR A 79 -7.40 -1.52 -10.87
N PRO A 80 -6.70 -1.13 -11.95
CA PRO A 80 -7.34 -0.74 -13.21
C PRO A 80 -8.21 -1.84 -13.83
N THR A 81 -7.86 -3.11 -13.61
CA THR A 81 -8.54 -4.28 -14.19
C THR A 81 -8.81 -5.34 -13.13
N ALA A 82 -9.82 -6.20 -13.38
CA ALA A 82 -10.12 -7.33 -12.50
C ALA A 82 -8.99 -8.37 -12.53
N TYR A 83 -8.37 -8.59 -13.70
CA TYR A 83 -7.25 -9.52 -13.82
C TYR A 83 -6.06 -9.12 -12.93
N ALA A 84 -5.69 -7.83 -12.92
CA ALA A 84 -4.63 -7.35 -12.03
C ALA A 84 -4.99 -7.49 -10.55
N ALA A 85 -6.27 -7.28 -10.19
CA ALA A 85 -6.74 -7.51 -8.83
C ALA A 85 -6.75 -9.00 -8.45
N ASP A 86 -7.08 -9.89 -9.39
CA ASP A 86 -7.06 -11.34 -9.17
C ASP A 86 -5.63 -11.85 -8.92
N ASP A 87 -4.66 -11.37 -9.71
CA ASP A 87 -3.23 -11.70 -9.54
C ASP A 87 -2.71 -11.26 -8.16
N ALA A 88 -2.91 -9.99 -7.81
CA ALA A 88 -2.52 -9.49 -6.48
C ALA A 88 -3.28 -10.18 -5.34
N CYS A 89 -4.55 -10.55 -5.55
CA CYS A 89 -5.32 -11.31 -4.58
C CYS A 89 -4.71 -12.70 -4.30
N GLU A 90 -4.15 -13.37 -5.32
CA GLU A 90 -3.48 -14.65 -5.14
C GLU A 90 -2.23 -14.50 -4.27
N ASP A 91 -1.40 -13.49 -4.55
CA ASP A 91 -0.21 -13.19 -3.75
C ASP A 91 -0.55 -12.90 -2.29
N TRP A 92 -1.54 -12.02 -2.06
CA TRP A 92 -2.00 -11.70 -0.71
C TRP A 92 -2.57 -12.93 0.01
N ARG A 93 -3.29 -13.81 -0.69
CA ARG A 93 -3.81 -15.06 -0.09
C ARG A 93 -2.71 -16.06 0.21
N GLU A 94 -1.67 -16.13 -0.62
CA GLU A 94 -0.49 -16.94 -0.33
C GLU A 94 0.18 -16.44 0.95
N GLU A 95 0.40 -15.14 1.07
CA GLU A 95 0.95 -14.55 2.30
C GLU A 95 0.05 -14.85 3.52
N ALA A 96 -1.26 -14.61 3.40
CA ALA A 96 -2.25 -14.91 4.44
C ALA A 96 -2.19 -16.37 4.92
N SER A 97 -1.85 -17.31 4.04
CA SER A 97 -1.78 -18.74 4.36
C SER A 97 -0.71 -19.05 5.41
N HIS A 98 0.29 -18.18 5.58
CA HIS A 98 1.34 -18.28 6.59
C HIS A 98 0.93 -17.76 7.97
N TRP A 99 -0.22 -17.07 8.08
CA TRP A 99 -0.73 -16.48 9.31
C TRP A 99 -1.89 -17.31 9.87
N HIS A 100 -1.60 -18.19 10.83
CA HIS A 100 -2.58 -19.14 11.36
C HIS A 100 -3.44 -18.63 12.51
N ASP A 101 -3.13 -17.45 13.06
CA ASP A 101 -3.85 -16.83 14.19
C ASP A 101 -4.99 -15.91 13.75
N GLY A 102 -5.18 -15.73 12.43
CA GLY A 102 -6.20 -14.86 11.86
C GLY A 102 -5.84 -13.38 11.92
N SER A 103 -4.59 -13.04 12.26
CA SER A 103 -4.11 -11.66 12.27
C SER A 103 -3.93 -11.06 10.88
N HIS A 104 -3.92 -11.89 9.83
CA HIS A 104 -3.86 -11.45 8.44
C HIS A 104 -5.02 -12.08 7.67
N ARG A 105 -5.87 -11.25 7.05
CA ARG A 105 -7.04 -11.72 6.30
C ARG A 105 -7.24 -10.91 5.03
N VAL A 106 -7.54 -11.62 3.95
CA VAL A 106 -7.68 -11.04 2.61
C VAL A 106 -9.09 -11.25 2.07
N VAL A 107 -9.70 -10.19 1.56
CA VAL A 107 -10.99 -10.19 0.87
C VAL A 107 -10.80 -9.60 -0.52
N CYS A 108 -11.24 -10.31 -1.55
CA CYS A 108 -11.08 -9.88 -2.94
C CYS A 108 -12.44 -9.75 -3.60
N GLU A 109 -12.75 -8.55 -4.09
CA GLU A 109 -14.05 -8.22 -4.67
C GLU A 109 -13.88 -7.35 -5.92
N GLY A 110 -14.15 -7.93 -7.09
CA GLY A 110 -14.14 -7.21 -8.36
C GLY A 110 -12.75 -6.71 -8.74
N LYS A 111 -12.48 -5.41 -8.52
CA LYS A 111 -11.18 -4.78 -8.80
C LYS A 111 -10.44 -4.37 -7.53
N THR A 112 -10.92 -4.78 -6.36
CA THR A 112 -10.42 -4.33 -5.08
C THR A 112 -10.00 -5.52 -4.24
N VAL A 113 -8.80 -5.43 -3.68
CA VAL A 113 -8.28 -6.32 -2.64
C VAL A 113 -8.30 -5.54 -1.33
N THR A 114 -8.85 -6.13 -0.28
CA THR A 114 -8.83 -5.59 1.08
C THR A 114 -8.08 -6.54 1.99
N VAL A 115 -7.04 -6.04 2.63
CA VAL A 115 -6.22 -6.74 3.61
C VAL A 115 -6.53 -6.19 4.99
N TYR A 116 -6.67 -7.09 5.96
CA TYR A 116 -6.86 -6.77 7.37
C TYR A 116 -5.68 -7.33 8.15
N ASP A 117 -4.99 -6.46 8.87
CA ASP A 117 -3.76 -6.74 9.59
C ASP A 117 -3.80 -6.22 11.03
N TYR A 118 -2.93 -6.78 11.87
CA TYR A 118 -2.73 -6.32 13.25
C TYR A 118 -1.24 -6.16 13.58
N SER A 119 -0.91 -5.08 14.27
CA SER A 119 0.43 -4.79 14.78
C SER A 119 0.39 -4.52 16.29
N ASP A 120 1.43 -4.95 17.00
CA ASP A 120 1.67 -4.59 18.41
C ASP A 120 2.27 -3.17 18.54
N ASP A 121 2.64 -2.56 17.41
CA ASP A 121 3.03 -1.16 17.36
C ASP A 121 1.78 -0.27 17.43
N ALA A 122 1.83 0.79 18.21
CA ALA A 122 0.74 1.71 18.44
C ALA A 122 1.19 3.18 18.45
N ASP A 123 2.38 3.48 17.93
CA ASP A 123 2.88 4.84 17.84
C ASP A 123 2.36 5.54 16.58
N LEU A 124 1.37 6.42 16.76
CA LEU A 124 0.78 7.19 15.65
C LEU A 124 1.77 8.16 15.00
N GLU A 125 2.82 8.60 15.70
CA GLU A 125 3.86 9.46 15.10
C GLU A 125 4.76 8.64 14.16
N GLU A 126 5.20 7.46 14.60
CA GLU A 126 5.98 6.54 13.75
C GLU A 126 5.19 6.10 12.51
N ILE A 127 3.89 5.75 12.68
CA ILE A 127 3.02 5.39 11.57
C ILE A 127 2.83 6.56 10.58
N GLU A 128 2.66 7.79 11.07
CA GLU A 128 2.54 8.97 10.21
C GLU A 128 3.84 9.25 9.44
N ASP A 129 5.00 9.12 10.09
CA ASP A 129 6.30 9.28 9.46
C ASP A 129 6.53 8.21 8.38
N ASP A 130 6.17 6.96 8.65
CA ASP A 130 6.24 5.86 7.67
C ASP A 130 5.36 6.14 6.45
N TYR A 131 4.12 6.59 6.66
CA TYR A 131 3.21 6.92 5.56
C TYR A 131 3.67 8.13 4.75
N ASN A 132 4.24 9.14 5.40
CA ASN A 132 4.89 10.25 4.69
C ASN A 132 6.11 9.76 3.90
N GLY A 133 6.87 8.81 4.44
CA GLY A 133 7.98 8.14 3.78
C GLY A 133 7.53 7.40 2.51
N ILE A 134 6.43 6.65 2.56
CA ILE A 134 5.82 6.00 1.40
C ILE A 134 5.49 7.03 0.32
N CYS A 135 4.78 8.11 0.68
CA CYS A 135 4.44 9.19 -0.26
C CYS A 135 5.70 9.83 -0.89
N GLU A 136 6.77 10.03 -0.11
CA GLU A 136 8.01 10.60 -0.62
C GLU A 136 8.74 9.67 -1.60
N VAL A 137 8.80 8.38 -1.30
CA VAL A 137 9.42 7.37 -2.17
C VAL A 137 8.65 7.27 -3.48
N ALA A 138 7.32 7.15 -3.42
CA ALA A 138 6.47 7.08 -4.62
C ALA A 138 6.61 8.34 -5.47
N ARG A 139 6.59 9.54 -4.85
CA ARG A 139 6.82 10.80 -5.56
C ARG A 139 8.18 10.83 -6.26
N ARG A 140 9.25 10.37 -5.61
CA ARG A 140 10.60 10.35 -6.20
C ARG A 140 10.67 9.40 -7.39
N ALA A 141 10.04 8.22 -7.30
CA ALA A 141 9.99 7.26 -8.41
C ALA A 141 9.22 7.81 -9.63
N VAL A 142 8.14 8.56 -9.40
CA VAL A 142 7.44 9.29 -10.47
C VAL A 142 8.32 10.39 -11.07
N GLU A 143 9.01 11.17 -10.24
CA GLU A 143 9.90 12.25 -10.69
C GLU A 143 11.16 11.74 -11.41
N SER A 144 11.64 10.54 -11.07
CA SER A 144 12.80 9.90 -11.71
C SER A 144 12.45 9.18 -13.01
N GLY A 145 11.16 9.03 -13.32
CA GLY A 145 10.69 8.32 -14.51
C GLY A 145 10.76 6.80 -14.37
N GLU A 146 10.80 6.26 -13.14
CA GLU A 146 10.81 4.81 -12.91
C GLU A 146 9.51 4.11 -13.36
N PHE A 147 8.47 4.88 -13.64
CA PHE A 147 7.19 4.41 -14.18
C PHE A 147 6.99 4.79 -15.66
N GLU A 148 8.05 5.21 -16.38
CA GLU A 148 8.00 5.42 -17.83
C GLU A 148 8.15 4.07 -18.57
N ASP A 149 7.20 3.78 -19.46
CA ASP A 149 7.16 2.57 -20.34
C ASP A 149 8.46 2.33 -21.14
#